data_AF-A0A383EKB0-F1
#
_entry.id   AF-A0A383EKB0-F1
#
_cell.length_a   1.000
_cell.length_b   1.000
_cell.length_c   1.000
_cell.angle_alpha   90.00
_cell.angle_beta   90.00
_cell.angle_gamma   90.00
#
_symmetry.space_group_name_H-M   'P 1'
#
loop_
_entity.id
_entity.type
_entity.pdbx_description
1 polymer ?
#
loop_
_entity_poly.entity_id
_entity_poly.type
_entity_poly.pdbx_seq_one_letter_code
_entity_poly.pdbx_strand_id
1 'polypeptide(L)'
;GSKRDEQIVDTMDEDYKKNFYLHYNFPPYCVGETGRIGFTSRREIGHGHLAQRAISPVLPDSEDFPYTIRLVSEIMESNGSSSMASVCGGSLSLMSAGAPIHGHVAGIAMGLITDGDRSEILSDILGMEDHLGDMDFKVAGTRKGITAIQLDLKIEGISFELMERAMKQAHEGRMHILGLMEDAISKPNEISKYAPRILSLQINPEKIGALIGPGGKNIKKIIEDTECDI
;
A
#
# COMPACT_ATOMS: atom_id res chain seq x y z
N GLY A 1 -1.47 6.72 13.53
CA GLY A 1 -0.74 7.81 14.20
C GLY A 1 -1.53 9.09 14.15
N SER A 2 -1.12 10.09 14.91
CA SER A 2 -1.60 11.48 14.77
C SER A 2 -0.83 12.19 13.66
N LYS A 3 -1.16 13.46 13.36
CA LYS A 3 -0.40 14.29 12.40
C LYS A 3 1.09 14.43 12.72
N ARG A 4 1.53 14.20 13.96
CA ARG A 4 2.95 14.22 14.33
C ARG A 4 3.72 13.00 13.82
N ASP A 5 3.02 11.90 13.56
CA ASP A 5 3.60 10.66 13.04
C ASP A 5 3.77 10.67 11.51
N GLU A 6 3.36 11.75 10.85
CA GLU A 6 3.58 11.95 9.42
C GLU A 6 5.06 11.87 9.10
N GLN A 7 5.39 11.10 8.06
CA GLN A 7 6.76 10.99 7.62
C GLN A 7 7.15 12.30 6.93
N ILE A 8 8.10 13.02 7.52
CA ILE A 8 8.76 14.16 6.88
C ILE A 8 9.79 13.59 5.90
N VAL A 9 9.65 13.94 4.63
CA VAL A 9 10.59 13.58 3.58
C VAL A 9 11.28 14.86 3.14
N ASP A 10 12.54 14.98 3.53
CA ASP A 10 13.48 16.01 3.08
C ASP A 10 14.12 15.52 1.77
N THR A 11 13.94 16.29 0.69
CA THR A 11 14.51 15.98 -0.62
C THR A 11 15.28 17.17 -1.18
N MET A 12 16.06 16.96 -2.24
CA MET A 12 16.81 18.04 -2.87
C MET A 12 15.92 19.18 -3.40
N ASP A 13 14.69 18.85 -3.80
CA ASP A 13 13.77 19.81 -4.43
C ASP A 13 12.76 20.37 -3.43
N GLU A 14 12.10 19.49 -2.67
CA GLU A 14 10.96 19.85 -1.83
C GLU A 14 10.90 19.04 -0.53
N ASP A 15 10.58 19.72 0.56
CA ASP A 15 10.18 19.08 1.81
C ASP A 15 8.68 18.84 1.79
N TYR A 16 8.27 17.58 1.99
CA TYR A 16 6.86 17.23 2.08
C TYR A 16 6.58 16.21 3.16
N LYS A 17 5.30 16.10 3.54
CA LYS A 17 4.83 15.16 4.56
C LYS A 17 3.97 14.08 3.95
N LYS A 18 4.18 12.84 4.38
CA LYS A 18 3.38 11.67 4.03
C LYS A 18 2.54 11.24 5.22
N ASN A 19 1.23 11.29 5.05
CA ASN A 19 0.27 10.71 5.99
C ASN A 19 0.03 9.21 5.74
N PHE A 20 0.47 8.67 4.60
CA PHE A 20 0.48 7.24 4.31
C PHE A 20 1.83 6.78 3.78
N TYR A 21 2.35 5.72 4.38
CA TYR A 21 3.57 5.06 3.93
C TYR A 21 3.52 3.55 4.20
N LEU A 22 4.10 2.79 3.28
CA LEU A 22 4.15 1.33 3.34
C LEU A 22 5.60 0.88 3.41
N HIS A 23 5.94 0.15 4.48
CA HIS A 23 7.21 -0.55 4.59
C HIS A 23 7.01 -2.00 4.16
N TYR A 24 7.88 -2.47 3.29
CA TYR A 24 7.88 -3.82 2.78
C TYR A 24 9.20 -4.47 3.17
N ASN A 25 9.12 -5.64 3.77
CA ASN A 25 10.25 -6.40 4.26
C ASN A 25 10.24 -7.80 3.63
N PHE A 26 11.39 -8.22 3.12
CA PHE A 26 11.62 -9.51 2.46
C PHE A 26 12.72 -10.26 3.21
N PRO A 27 12.41 -10.81 4.39
CA PRO A 27 13.40 -11.46 5.20
C PRO A 27 13.90 -12.76 4.54
N PRO A 28 15.17 -13.16 4.73
CA PRO A 28 15.75 -14.33 4.05
C PRO A 28 14.97 -15.64 4.26
N TYR A 29 14.33 -15.79 5.42
CA TYR A 29 13.58 -17.01 5.74
C TYR A 29 12.37 -17.22 4.82
N CYS A 30 11.83 -16.17 4.18
CA CYS A 30 10.64 -16.32 3.33
C CYS A 30 10.91 -17.11 2.04
N VAL A 31 12.18 -17.25 1.66
CA VAL A 31 12.66 -18.09 0.55
C VAL A 31 13.44 -19.31 1.06
N GLY A 32 13.42 -19.57 2.38
CA GLY A 32 14.15 -20.68 3.00
C GLY A 32 15.67 -20.46 3.06
N GLU A 33 16.15 -19.22 2.94
CA GLU A 33 17.57 -18.89 2.96
C GLU A 33 17.99 -18.25 4.30
N THR A 34 19.29 -18.29 4.58
CA THR A 34 19.91 -17.45 5.63
C THR A 34 20.49 -16.21 4.99
N GLY A 35 20.39 -15.05 5.64
CA GLY A 35 20.94 -13.82 5.09
C GLY A 35 21.15 -12.73 6.13
N ARG A 36 21.71 -11.60 5.69
CA ARG A 36 21.89 -10.43 6.55
C ARG A 36 20.54 -9.77 6.79
N ILE A 37 20.22 -9.50 8.05
CA ILE A 37 19.07 -8.72 8.46
C ILE A 37 19.58 -7.36 8.95
N GLY A 38 18.91 -6.28 8.55
CA GLY A 38 19.26 -4.94 8.98
C GLY A 38 18.64 -3.88 8.07
N PHE A 39 19.40 -3.42 7.08
CA PHE A 39 18.95 -2.38 6.16
C PHE A 39 18.03 -2.93 5.08
N THR A 40 16.97 -2.18 4.77
CA THR A 40 16.10 -2.45 3.62
C THR A 40 16.87 -2.32 2.31
N SER A 41 16.82 -3.36 1.50
CA SER A 41 17.40 -3.41 0.17
C SER A 41 16.64 -2.50 -0.82
N ARG A 42 17.27 -2.21 -1.97
CA ARG A 42 16.62 -1.46 -3.07
C ARG A 42 15.36 -2.17 -3.57
N ARG A 43 15.37 -3.50 -3.62
CA ARG A 43 14.23 -4.31 -4.06
C ARG A 43 13.06 -4.17 -3.09
N GLU A 44 13.33 -4.22 -1.79
CA GLU A 44 12.30 -4.02 -0.76
C GLU A 44 11.67 -2.64 -0.84
N ILE A 45 12.47 -1.58 -1.00
CA ILE A 45 11.98 -0.21 -1.18
C ILE A 45 11.13 -0.11 -2.47
N GLY A 46 11.60 -0.69 -3.58
CA GLY A 46 10.88 -0.68 -4.85
C GLY A 46 9.52 -1.40 -4.79
N HIS A 47 9.47 -2.59 -4.18
CA HIS A 47 8.22 -3.32 -3.94
C HIS A 47 7.29 -2.57 -2.99
N GLY A 48 7.84 -1.97 -1.92
CA GLY A 48 7.09 -1.14 -0.99
C GLY A 48 6.46 0.07 -1.67
N HIS A 49 7.20 0.79 -2.50
CA HIS A 49 6.69 1.92 -3.27
C HIS A 49 5.62 1.51 -4.29
N LEU A 50 5.77 0.35 -4.95
CA LEU A 50 4.74 -0.16 -5.86
C LEU A 50 3.44 -0.45 -5.10
N ALA A 51 3.53 -1.14 -3.97
CA ALA A 51 2.36 -1.46 -3.15
C ALA A 51 1.72 -0.21 -2.54
N GLN A 52 2.54 0.75 -2.07
CA GLN A 52 2.08 2.05 -1.60
C GLN A 52 1.29 2.76 -2.69
N ARG A 53 1.87 2.91 -3.89
CA ARG A 53 1.23 3.58 -5.03
C ARG A 53 -0.07 2.89 -5.46
N ALA A 54 -0.15 1.56 -5.35
CA ALA A 54 -1.36 0.81 -5.68
C ALA A 54 -2.52 1.08 -4.70
N ILE A 55 -2.21 1.30 -3.42
CA ILE A 55 -3.21 1.50 -2.36
C ILE A 55 -3.58 2.98 -2.19
N SER A 56 -2.64 3.92 -2.36
CA SER A 56 -2.87 5.35 -2.13
C SER A 56 -4.16 5.90 -2.77
N PRO A 57 -4.53 5.55 -4.02
CA PRO A 57 -5.72 6.11 -4.67
C PRO A 57 -7.06 5.73 -4.03
N VAL A 58 -7.10 4.71 -3.17
CA VAL A 58 -8.34 4.30 -2.47
C VAL A 58 -8.40 4.78 -1.03
N LEU A 59 -7.34 5.45 -0.54
CA LEU A 59 -7.33 5.97 0.81
C LEU A 59 -8.34 7.13 0.95
N PRO A 60 -8.99 7.24 2.11
CA PRO A 60 -9.83 8.38 2.42
C PRO A 60 -9.00 9.67 2.48
N ASP A 61 -9.69 10.79 2.26
CA ASP A 61 -9.10 12.11 2.48
C ASP A 61 -8.77 12.34 3.96
N SER A 62 -7.78 13.20 4.20
CA SER A 62 -7.31 13.49 5.57
C SER A 62 -8.35 14.16 6.46
N GLU A 63 -9.40 14.75 5.87
CA GLU A 63 -10.51 15.35 6.61
C GLU A 63 -11.47 14.28 7.15
N ASP A 64 -11.70 13.21 6.38
CA ASP A 64 -12.59 12.10 6.74
C ASP A 64 -11.89 11.06 7.62
N PHE A 65 -10.58 10.90 7.43
CA PHE A 65 -9.75 9.99 8.22
C PHE A 65 -8.44 10.67 8.64
N PRO A 66 -8.48 11.48 9.72
CA PRO A 66 -7.35 12.31 10.16
C PRO A 66 -6.23 11.53 10.87
N TYR A 67 -5.94 10.33 10.40
CA TYR A 67 -4.90 9.46 10.92
C TYR A 67 -3.74 9.33 9.95
N THR A 68 -2.53 9.33 10.50
CA THR A 68 -1.37 8.84 9.76
C THR A 68 -1.39 7.31 9.75
N ILE A 69 -1.33 6.74 8.56
CA ILE A 69 -1.38 5.30 8.30
C ILE A 69 0.03 4.80 7.98
N ARG A 70 0.53 3.89 8.81
CA ARG A 70 1.72 3.12 8.53
C ARG A 70 1.32 1.68 8.27
N LEU A 71 1.61 1.19 7.06
CA LEU A 71 1.41 -0.21 6.71
C LEU A 71 2.76 -0.91 6.70
N VAL A 72 2.86 -2.07 7.35
CA VAL A 72 4.06 -2.91 7.30
C VAL A 72 3.69 -4.25 6.70
N SER A 73 4.29 -4.58 5.56
CA SER A 73 4.15 -5.87 4.88
C SER A 73 5.40 -6.70 5.15
N GLU A 74 5.23 -7.76 5.92
CA GLU A 74 6.27 -8.75 6.22
C GLU A 74 6.01 -10.00 5.38
N ILE A 75 6.88 -10.28 4.42
CA ILE A 75 6.73 -11.48 3.60
C ILE A 75 7.19 -12.68 4.41
N MET A 76 6.26 -13.58 4.72
CA MET A 76 6.58 -14.79 5.48
C MET A 76 6.98 -15.96 4.61
N GLU A 77 6.42 -16.04 3.40
CA GLU A 77 6.72 -17.06 2.40
C GLU A 77 6.67 -16.39 1.02
N SER A 78 7.56 -16.80 0.11
CA SER A 78 7.58 -16.28 -1.25
C SER A 78 7.87 -17.36 -2.28
N ASN A 79 6.90 -17.58 -3.16
CA ASN A 79 7.07 -18.39 -4.37
C ASN A 79 6.62 -17.62 -5.63
N GLY A 80 6.65 -16.29 -5.57
CA GLY A 80 6.12 -15.41 -6.62
C GLY A 80 5.41 -14.19 -6.04
N SER A 81 5.41 -13.09 -6.80
CA SER A 81 4.54 -11.91 -6.64
C SER A 81 4.25 -11.39 -5.21
N SER A 82 5.23 -11.41 -4.31
CA SER A 82 5.06 -10.93 -2.92
C SER A 82 4.69 -9.45 -2.82
N SER A 83 5.02 -8.64 -3.83
CA SER A 83 4.57 -7.25 -3.92
C SER A 83 3.06 -7.14 -4.15
N MET A 84 2.45 -8.02 -4.94
CA MET A 84 0.99 -8.02 -5.14
C MET A 84 0.26 -8.62 -3.94
N ALA A 85 0.86 -9.62 -3.27
CA ALA A 85 0.38 -10.09 -1.98
C ALA A 85 0.34 -8.96 -0.94
N SER A 86 1.34 -8.07 -0.95
CA SER A 86 1.39 -6.89 -0.08
C SER A 86 0.26 -5.89 -0.36
N VAL A 87 -0.15 -5.75 -1.64
CA VAL A 87 -1.31 -4.92 -2.00
C VAL A 87 -2.60 -5.53 -1.44
N CYS A 88 -2.81 -6.83 -1.66
CA CYS A 88 -4.01 -7.53 -1.21
C CYS A 88 -4.11 -7.55 0.33
N GLY A 89 -3.04 -7.99 1.00
CA GLY A 89 -2.94 -8.03 2.46
C GLY A 89 -3.00 -6.63 3.08
N GLY A 90 -2.40 -5.63 2.43
CA GLY A 90 -2.50 -4.25 2.86
C GLY A 90 -3.92 -3.70 2.79
N SER A 91 -4.65 -3.99 1.70
CA SER A 91 -6.05 -3.60 1.56
C SER A 91 -6.94 -4.24 2.63
N LEU A 92 -6.77 -5.54 2.90
CA LEU A 92 -7.48 -6.24 3.99
C LEU A 92 -7.13 -5.65 5.36
N SER A 93 -5.84 -5.36 5.60
CA SER A 93 -5.37 -4.79 6.87
C SER A 93 -5.97 -3.41 7.13
N LEU A 94 -6.09 -2.57 6.11
CA LEU A 94 -6.72 -1.25 6.21
C LEU A 94 -8.19 -1.36 6.59
N MET A 95 -8.96 -2.23 5.92
CA MET A 95 -10.35 -2.46 6.29
C MET A 95 -10.48 -3.05 7.70
N SER A 96 -9.61 -4.01 8.06
CA SER A 96 -9.59 -4.62 9.39
C SER A 96 -9.27 -3.60 10.49
N ALA A 97 -8.41 -2.62 10.21
CA ALA A 97 -8.09 -1.51 11.10
C ALA A 97 -9.19 -0.43 11.19
N GLY A 98 -10.23 -0.54 10.36
CA GLY A 98 -11.35 0.41 10.29
C GLY A 98 -11.07 1.67 9.46
N ALA A 99 -10.06 1.63 8.58
CA ALA A 99 -9.85 2.71 7.62
C ALA A 99 -10.95 2.66 6.54
N PRO A 100 -11.69 3.76 6.31
CA PRO A 100 -12.79 3.80 5.35
C PRO A 100 -12.29 3.96 3.90
N ILE A 101 -11.54 2.97 3.40
CA ILE A 101 -11.05 2.97 2.01
C ILE A 101 -12.21 2.83 1.02
N HIS A 102 -12.08 3.45 -0.16
CA HIS A 102 -13.14 3.48 -1.19
C HIS A 102 -13.47 2.12 -1.82
N GLY A 103 -12.64 1.10 -1.58
CA GLY A 103 -12.85 -0.28 -2.00
C GLY A 103 -11.58 -1.10 -1.88
N HIS A 104 -11.70 -2.42 -2.02
CA HIS A 104 -10.53 -3.29 -2.06
C HIS A 104 -9.65 -3.03 -3.28
N VAL A 105 -8.34 -3.16 -3.06
CA VAL A 105 -7.33 -3.17 -4.13
C VAL A 105 -6.66 -4.53 -4.08
N ALA A 106 -6.69 -5.23 -5.22
CA ALA A 106 -5.95 -6.46 -5.42
C ALA A 106 -4.91 -6.27 -6.51
N GLY A 107 -3.87 -7.08 -6.47
CA GLY A 107 -2.85 -7.15 -7.51
C GLY A 107 -2.60 -8.57 -7.97
N ILE A 108 -2.13 -8.71 -9.20
CA ILE A 108 -1.70 -9.99 -9.79
C ILE A 108 -0.43 -9.77 -10.61
N ALA A 109 0.46 -10.76 -10.66
CA ALA A 109 1.58 -10.77 -11.58
C ALA A 109 1.29 -11.71 -12.75
N MET A 110 1.65 -11.26 -13.94
CA MET A 110 1.47 -11.97 -15.19
C MET A 110 2.83 -12.22 -15.82
N GLY A 111 2.96 -13.36 -16.48
CA GLY A 111 4.16 -13.74 -17.23
C GLY A 111 3.95 -13.74 -18.71
N LEU A 112 5.04 -13.77 -19.46
CA LEU A 112 5.08 -14.12 -20.88
C LEU A 112 6.14 -15.18 -21.08
N ILE A 113 5.83 -16.21 -21.87
CA ILE A 113 6.84 -17.09 -22.45
C ILE A 113 6.73 -16.99 -23.97
N THR A 114 7.85 -16.75 -24.63
CA THR A 114 7.97 -16.70 -26.08
C THR A 114 8.86 -17.82 -26.59
N ASP A 115 8.47 -18.43 -27.71
CA ASP A 115 9.26 -19.44 -28.43
C ASP A 115 9.09 -19.23 -29.94
N GLY A 116 10.01 -18.45 -30.52
CA GLY A 116 9.90 -17.97 -31.89
C GLY A 116 8.64 -17.14 -32.10
N ASP A 117 7.72 -17.65 -32.92
CA ASP A 117 6.45 -16.98 -33.22
C ASP A 117 5.34 -17.27 -32.19
N ARG A 118 5.58 -18.18 -31.22
CA ARG A 118 4.59 -18.54 -30.19
C ARG A 118 4.77 -17.68 -28.96
N SER A 119 3.65 -17.24 -28.39
CA SER A 119 3.64 -16.44 -27.16
C SER A 119 2.45 -16.84 -26.29
N GLU A 120 2.72 -17.11 -25.01
CA GLU A 120 1.71 -17.49 -24.02
C GLU A 120 1.82 -16.63 -22.77
N ILE A 121 0.66 -16.21 -22.27
CA ILE A 121 0.54 -15.32 -21.10
C ILE A 121 0.16 -16.16 -19.88
N LEU A 122 0.96 -16.06 -18.84
CA LEU A 122 0.76 -16.78 -17.59
C LEU A 122 0.08 -15.88 -16.56
N SER A 123 -0.87 -16.41 -15.80
CA SER A 123 -1.51 -15.72 -14.67
C SER A 123 -0.91 -16.19 -13.35
N ASP A 124 -0.70 -15.26 -12.43
CA ASP A 124 -0.21 -15.53 -11.07
C ASP A 124 1.11 -16.31 -11.06
N ILE A 125 2.11 -15.73 -11.72
CA ILE A 125 3.37 -16.42 -11.98
C ILE A 125 4.12 -16.82 -10.71
N LEU A 126 4.67 -18.04 -10.78
CA LEU A 126 5.62 -18.55 -9.82
C LEU A 126 7.00 -17.91 -10.01
N GLY A 127 7.85 -17.98 -8.99
CA GLY A 127 9.23 -17.47 -9.07
C GLY A 127 10.06 -18.11 -10.20
N MET A 128 9.80 -19.39 -10.52
CA MET A 128 10.45 -20.06 -11.66
C MET A 128 9.95 -19.56 -13.02
N GLU A 129 8.66 -19.27 -13.13
CA GLU A 129 8.04 -18.75 -14.35
C GLU A 129 8.47 -17.31 -14.61
N ASP A 130 8.60 -16.49 -13.56
CA ASP A 130 9.29 -15.19 -13.63
C ASP A 130 10.72 -15.41 -14.12
N HIS A 131 11.53 -16.23 -13.44
CA HIS A 131 12.95 -16.40 -13.78
C HIS A 131 13.20 -16.79 -15.24
N LEU A 132 12.43 -17.77 -15.75
CA LEU A 132 12.55 -18.31 -17.10
C LEU A 132 11.74 -17.55 -18.16
N GLY A 133 10.75 -16.76 -17.73
CA GLY A 133 9.87 -16.00 -18.61
C GLY A 133 10.48 -14.69 -19.12
N ASP A 134 9.84 -14.14 -20.13
CA ASP A 134 10.24 -12.95 -20.89
C ASP A 134 9.66 -11.63 -20.34
N MET A 135 8.70 -11.73 -19.43
CA MET A 135 7.98 -10.60 -18.86
C MET A 135 7.56 -10.87 -17.42
N ASP A 136 7.75 -9.89 -16.53
CA ASP A 136 7.09 -9.79 -15.22
C ASP A 136 6.18 -8.55 -15.23
N PHE A 137 4.88 -8.79 -15.39
CA PHE A 137 3.87 -7.76 -15.52
C PHE A 137 2.92 -7.74 -14.33
N LYS A 138 3.11 -6.76 -13.45
CA LYS A 138 2.33 -6.58 -12.23
C LYS A 138 1.26 -5.53 -12.44
N VAL A 139 0.01 -5.90 -12.19
CA VAL A 139 -1.15 -5.01 -12.30
C VAL A 139 -1.93 -5.04 -11.00
N ALA A 140 -2.17 -3.86 -10.42
CA ALA A 140 -3.01 -3.68 -9.25
C ALA A 140 -4.16 -2.72 -9.50
N GLY A 141 -5.27 -2.93 -8.81
CA GLY A 141 -6.45 -2.09 -8.97
C GLY A 141 -7.67 -2.55 -8.19
N THR A 142 -8.75 -1.80 -8.39
CA THR A 142 -10.07 -2.09 -7.84
C THR A 142 -10.93 -2.76 -8.92
N ARG A 143 -12.21 -3.01 -8.60
CA ARG A 143 -13.25 -3.36 -9.60
C ARG A 143 -13.45 -2.27 -10.65
N LYS A 144 -13.23 -1.00 -10.30
CA LYS A 144 -13.53 0.16 -11.15
C LYS A 144 -12.37 0.56 -12.07
N GLY A 145 -11.14 0.18 -11.73
CA GLY A 145 -9.99 0.63 -12.49
C GLY A 145 -8.66 0.14 -11.94
N ILE A 146 -7.60 0.48 -12.66
CA ILE A 146 -6.22 0.15 -12.33
C ILE A 146 -5.62 1.29 -11.52
N THR A 147 -4.91 0.95 -10.44
CA THR A 147 -4.23 1.92 -9.57
C THR A 147 -2.72 1.93 -9.76
N ALA A 148 -2.12 0.79 -10.12
CA ALA A 148 -0.70 0.72 -10.42
C ALA A 148 -0.39 -0.36 -11.45
N ILE A 149 0.64 -0.09 -12.27
CA ILE A 149 1.26 -1.03 -13.19
C ILE A 149 2.77 -0.98 -13.00
N GLN A 150 3.40 -2.14 -13.04
CA GLN A 150 4.85 -2.28 -13.22
C GLN A 150 5.08 -3.35 -14.28
N LEU A 151 5.89 -3.03 -15.28
CA LEU A 151 6.24 -3.92 -16.36
C LEU A 151 7.76 -4.03 -16.41
N ASP A 152 8.27 -5.24 -16.24
CA ASP A 152 9.67 -5.60 -16.47
C ASP A 152 9.72 -6.54 -17.67
N LEU A 153 10.45 -6.15 -18.72
CA LEU A 153 10.59 -6.92 -19.96
C LEU A 153 12.04 -7.38 -20.08
N LYS A 154 12.23 -8.68 -20.36
CA LYS A 154 13.54 -9.26 -20.64
C LYS A 154 13.84 -9.35 -22.14
N ILE A 155 12.84 -9.08 -22.96
CA ILE A 155 12.91 -9.00 -24.42
C ILE A 155 12.85 -7.55 -24.89
N GLU A 156 13.25 -7.30 -26.14
CA GLU A 156 13.32 -5.94 -26.71
C GLU A 156 11.95 -5.22 -26.77
N GLY A 157 10.86 -5.98 -26.83
CA GLY A 157 9.53 -5.41 -26.84
C GLY A 157 8.42 -6.45 -26.90
N ILE A 158 7.20 -5.99 -26.69
CA ILE A 158 5.97 -6.79 -26.74
C ILE A 158 4.98 -6.11 -27.68
N SER A 159 4.24 -6.90 -28.48
CA SER A 159 3.23 -6.34 -29.37
C SER A 159 2.07 -5.74 -28.55
N PHE A 160 1.42 -4.71 -29.11
CA PHE A 160 0.25 -4.10 -28.46
C PHE A 160 -0.88 -5.12 -28.21
N GLU A 161 -1.07 -6.05 -29.15
CA GLU A 161 -2.06 -7.12 -29.04
C GLU A 161 -1.79 -8.05 -27.85
N LEU A 162 -0.52 -8.43 -27.62
CA LEU A 162 -0.15 -9.25 -26.46
C LEU A 162 -0.35 -8.49 -25.15
N MET A 163 -0.02 -7.20 -25.12
CA MET A 163 -0.28 -6.35 -23.95
C MET A 163 -1.78 -6.23 -23.65
N GLU A 164 -2.62 -6.09 -24.68
CA GLU A 164 -4.08 -6.04 -24.51
C GLU A 164 -4.63 -7.37 -23.95
N ARG A 165 -4.14 -8.50 -24.46
CA ARG A 165 -4.47 -9.84 -23.94
C ARG A 165 -4.03 -9.98 -22.48
N ALA A 166 -2.81 -9.55 -22.14
CA ALA A 166 -2.28 -9.62 -20.78
C ALA A 166 -3.11 -8.79 -19.80
N MET A 167 -3.54 -7.59 -20.22
CA MET A 167 -4.40 -6.71 -19.44
C MET A 167 -5.79 -7.31 -19.19
N LYS A 168 -6.38 -7.98 -20.20
CA LYS A 168 -7.67 -8.67 -20.05
C LYS A 168 -7.56 -9.85 -19.08
N GLN A 169 -6.53 -10.69 -19.24
CA GLN A 169 -6.30 -11.83 -18.36
C GLN A 169 -5.96 -11.40 -16.92
N ALA A 170 -5.18 -10.32 -16.76
CA ALA A 170 -4.91 -9.71 -15.45
C ALA A 170 -6.18 -9.14 -14.81
N HIS A 171 -7.10 -8.59 -15.60
CA HIS A 171 -8.39 -8.11 -15.09
C HIS A 171 -9.22 -9.27 -14.51
N GLU A 172 -9.32 -10.39 -15.23
CA GLU A 172 -10.03 -11.58 -14.75
C GLU A 172 -9.43 -12.12 -13.44
N GLY A 173 -8.11 -12.30 -13.40
CA GLY A 173 -7.41 -12.73 -12.18
C GLY A 173 -7.60 -11.75 -11.01
N ARG A 174 -7.51 -10.44 -11.28
CA ARG A 174 -7.77 -9.41 -10.27
C ARG A 174 -9.21 -9.46 -9.75
N MET A 175 -10.21 -9.66 -10.62
CA MET A 175 -11.61 -9.77 -10.19
C MET A 175 -11.86 -11.01 -9.34
N HIS A 176 -11.18 -12.13 -9.66
CA HIS A 176 -11.22 -13.34 -8.86
C HIS A 176 -10.68 -13.09 -7.45
N ILE A 177 -9.48 -12.51 -7.33
CA ILE A 177 -8.85 -12.19 -6.03
C ILE A 177 -9.71 -11.20 -5.23
N LEU A 178 -10.24 -10.15 -5.87
CA LEU A 178 -11.14 -9.20 -5.21
C LEU A 178 -12.39 -9.86 -4.64
N GLY A 179 -12.98 -10.83 -5.35
CA GLY A 179 -14.13 -11.58 -4.83
C GLY A 179 -13.79 -12.31 -3.54
N LEU A 180 -12.68 -13.03 -3.50
CA LEU A 180 -12.23 -13.74 -2.31
C LEU A 180 -11.90 -12.79 -1.14
N MET A 181 -11.32 -11.63 -1.42
CA MET A 181 -11.05 -10.61 -0.41
C MET A 181 -12.33 -10.01 0.18
N GLU A 182 -13.31 -9.69 -0.67
CA GLU A 182 -14.61 -9.14 -0.27
C GLU A 182 -15.41 -10.14 0.57
N ASP A 183 -15.31 -11.44 0.25
CA ASP A 183 -15.90 -12.51 1.06
C ASP A 183 -15.29 -12.58 2.47
N ALA A 184 -13.99 -12.27 2.61
CA ALA A 184 -13.30 -12.26 3.89
C ALA A 184 -13.61 -11.00 4.72
N ILE A 185 -13.57 -9.81 4.12
CA ILE A 185 -13.88 -8.53 4.78
C ILE A 185 -14.65 -7.64 3.81
N SER A 186 -15.97 -7.64 3.87
CA SER A 186 -16.79 -6.87 2.92
C SER A 186 -16.86 -5.36 3.21
N LYS A 187 -16.53 -4.94 4.43
CA LYS A 187 -16.59 -3.54 4.87
C LYS A 187 -15.53 -3.25 5.95
N PRO A 188 -15.11 -1.99 6.11
CA PRO A 188 -14.25 -1.59 7.21
C PRO A 188 -14.85 -1.95 8.57
N ASN A 189 -14.00 -2.45 9.46
CA ASN A 189 -14.35 -2.71 10.85
C ASN A 189 -14.45 -1.40 11.65
N GLU A 190 -14.89 -1.49 12.90
CA GLU A 190 -14.73 -0.38 13.82
C GLU A 190 -13.26 -0.16 14.17
N ILE A 191 -12.86 1.11 14.27
CA ILE A 191 -11.50 1.49 14.68
C ILE A 191 -11.19 0.86 16.05
N SER A 192 -10.04 0.19 16.13
CA SER A 192 -9.56 -0.49 17.33
C SER A 192 -9.63 0.41 18.57
N LYS A 193 -9.99 -0.18 19.72
CA LYS A 193 -9.95 0.50 21.02
C LYS A 193 -8.56 0.98 21.44
N TYR A 194 -7.51 0.41 20.84
CA TYR A 194 -6.11 0.77 21.08
C TYR A 194 -5.56 1.79 20.07
N ALA A 195 -6.33 2.11 19.03
CA ALA A 195 -5.93 3.16 18.10
C ALA A 195 -6.06 4.53 18.78
N PRO A 196 -5.23 5.53 18.40
CA PRO A 196 -5.40 6.90 18.87
C PRO A 196 -6.83 7.37 18.61
N ARG A 197 -7.42 8.13 19.53
CA ARG A 197 -8.77 8.68 19.36
C ARG A 197 -8.67 10.17 19.07
N ILE A 198 -9.34 10.61 18.01
CA ILE A 198 -9.41 12.01 17.64
C ILE A 198 -10.77 12.53 18.12
N LEU A 199 -10.74 13.49 19.04
CA LEU A 199 -11.93 14.13 19.60
C LEU A 199 -12.06 15.53 18.99
N SER A 200 -13.20 15.78 18.33
CA SER A 200 -13.51 17.11 17.82
C SER A 200 -14.40 17.85 18.81
N LEU A 201 -13.92 19.00 19.31
CA LEU A 201 -14.64 19.86 20.24
C LEU A 201 -14.81 21.24 19.60
N GLN A 202 -16.06 21.69 19.44
CA GLN A 202 -16.32 23.07 19.03
C GLN A 202 -16.31 24.00 20.24
N ILE A 203 -15.56 25.09 20.13
CA ILE A 203 -15.51 26.15 21.14
C ILE A 203 -16.00 27.48 20.55
N ASN A 204 -16.49 28.38 21.41
CA ASN A 204 -16.80 29.74 20.98
C ASN A 204 -15.52 30.39 20.42
N PRO A 205 -15.52 30.93 19.18
CA PRO A 205 -14.38 31.62 18.57
C PRO A 205 -13.75 32.70 19.47
N GLU A 206 -14.55 33.41 20.27
CA GLU A 206 -14.07 34.43 21.21
C GLU A 206 -13.18 33.86 22.33
N LYS A 207 -13.31 32.55 22.62
CA LYS A 207 -12.55 31.85 23.65
C LYS A 207 -11.27 31.18 23.12
N ILE A 208 -10.99 31.24 21.81
CA ILE A 208 -9.77 30.68 21.22
C ILE A 208 -8.53 31.27 21.89
N GLY A 209 -8.51 32.59 22.10
CA GLY A 209 -7.39 33.27 22.76
C GLY A 209 -7.14 32.79 24.20
N ALA A 210 -8.22 32.45 24.94
CA ALA A 210 -8.11 31.92 26.30
C ALA A 210 -7.59 30.47 26.33
N LEU A 211 -7.98 29.64 25.37
CA LEU A 211 -7.49 28.27 25.21
C LEU A 211 -6.00 28.24 24.85
N ILE A 212 -5.58 29.05 23.86
CA ILE A 212 -4.18 29.11 23.42
C ILE A 212 -3.31 29.75 24.53
N GLY A 213 -3.80 30.82 25.15
CA GLY A 213 -3.07 31.62 26.13
C GLY A 213 -1.94 32.45 25.52
N PRO A 214 -1.25 33.29 26.32
CA PRO A 214 -0.18 34.15 25.83
C PRO A 214 0.98 33.31 25.27
N GLY A 215 1.33 33.52 23.99
CA GLY A 215 2.40 32.80 23.29
C GLY A 215 2.17 31.29 23.14
N GLY A 216 0.93 30.82 23.27
CA GLY A 216 0.61 29.38 23.24
C GLY A 216 0.93 28.63 24.54
N LYS A 217 1.16 29.34 25.65
CA LYS A 217 1.55 28.72 26.93
C LYS A 217 0.50 27.73 27.45
N ASN A 218 -0.78 28.06 27.35
CA ASN A 218 -1.85 27.20 27.89
C ASN A 218 -1.98 25.94 27.05
N ILE A 219 -2.04 26.05 25.71
CA ILE A 219 -2.16 24.89 24.83
C ILE A 219 -0.94 23.98 24.91
N LYS A 220 0.29 24.53 24.98
CA LYS A 220 1.52 23.74 25.16
C LYS A 220 1.49 22.97 26.49
N LYS A 221 1.04 23.61 27.56
CA LYS A 221 0.91 22.96 28.87
C LYS A 221 -0.13 21.83 28.84
N ILE A 222 -1.29 22.04 28.20
CA ILE A 222 -2.30 20.99 28.08
C ILE A 222 -1.74 19.80 27.29
N ILE A 223 -1.05 20.05 26.18
CA ILE A 223 -0.39 19.01 25.37
C ILE A 223 0.64 18.24 26.22
N GLU A 224 1.46 18.93 27.02
CA GLU A 224 2.46 18.31 27.90
C GLU A 224 1.82 17.48 29.03
N ASP A 225 0.77 18.00 29.67
CA ASP A 225 0.08 17.34 30.79
C ASP A 225 -0.75 16.13 30.34
N THR A 226 -1.27 16.15 29.11
CA THR A 226 -2.20 15.11 28.60
C THR A 226 -1.58 14.18 27.57
N GLU A 227 -0.38 14.48 27.09
CA GLU A 227 0.28 13.80 25.97
C GLU A 227 -0.58 13.73 24.68
N CYS A 228 -1.62 14.56 24.61
CA CYS A 228 -2.54 14.63 23.47
C CYS A 228 -2.12 15.72 22.48
N ASP A 229 -2.42 15.51 21.21
CA ASP A 229 -2.30 16.53 20.18
C ASP A 229 -3.61 17.33 20.05
N ILE A 230 -3.50 18.66 20.07
CA ILE A 230 -4.62 19.62 19.97
C ILE A 230 -4.43 20.49 18.75
#